data_AF-A0A2V7XTR2-F1
#
_entry.id   AF-A0A2V7XTR2-F1
#
_cell.length_a   1.000
_cell.length_b   1.000
_cell.length_c   1.000
_cell.angle_alpha   90.00
_cell.angle_beta   90.00
_cell.angle_gamma   90.00
#
_symmetry.space_group_name_H-M   'P 1'
#
loop_
_entity.id
_entity.type
_entity.pdbx_description
1 polymer ?
#
loop_
_entity_poly.entity_id
_entity_poly.type
_entity_poly.pdbx_seq_one_letter_code
_entity_poly.pdbx_strand_id
1 'polypeptide(L)'
;MRASFFATQQFDTDGNTIYRRTSPGINVLGAKNLVAGLVVHLSEQYRVGKALLDESYLDWFFQIDPSRRFTRVGFTGFAGQRIDFANGRVGNGATLGLTSTVRPIDKLTLDANLNRERLDVHGGRLYTASVERLKATYSFSAKSLLRIIGQYVSTDRNPALY
;
A
#
# COMPACT_ATOMS: atom_id res chain seq x y z
N MET A 1 14.64 -18.17 9.71
CA MET A 1 13.37 -17.48 9.41
C MET A 1 12.44 -17.71 10.60
N ARG A 2 11.70 -16.69 11.02
CA ARG A 2 10.75 -16.76 12.14
C ARG A 2 9.40 -16.28 11.62
N ALA A 3 8.37 -17.09 11.83
CA ALA A 3 6.99 -16.69 11.53
C ALA A 3 6.25 -16.47 12.84
N SER A 4 5.33 -15.50 12.85
CA SER A 4 4.39 -15.28 13.94
C SER A 4 2.99 -15.12 13.37
N PHE A 5 2.02 -15.65 14.11
CA PHE A 5 0.60 -15.47 13.85
C PHE A 5 0.07 -14.46 14.86
N PHE A 6 -0.87 -13.63 14.44
CA PHE A 6 -1.53 -12.68 15.32
C PHE A 6 -2.99 -12.52 14.91
N ALA A 7 -3.80 -12.06 15.85
CA ALA A 7 -5.15 -11.62 15.59
C ALA A 7 -5.38 -10.31 16.35
N THR A 8 -5.85 -9.28 15.65
CA THR A 8 -6.20 -8.01 16.25
C THR A 8 -7.71 -7.87 16.28
N GLN A 9 -8.26 -7.51 17.44
CA GLN A 9 -9.67 -7.19 17.61
C GLN A 9 -9.80 -5.79 18.20
N GLN A 10 -10.70 -4.99 17.62
CA GLN A 10 -11.00 -3.65 18.09
C GLN A 10 -12.50 -3.41 17.98
N PHE A 11 -13.10 -2.83 19.02
CA PHE A 11 -14.52 -2.50 19.07
C PHE A 11 -14.75 -1.23 19.89
N ASP A 12 -15.84 -0.54 19.56
CA ASP A 12 -16.38 0.59 20.30
C ASP A 12 -17.24 0.08 21.48
N THR A 13 -17.13 0.71 22.64
CA THR A 13 -17.83 0.34 23.87
C THR A 13 -19.11 1.14 24.13
N ASP A 14 -19.31 2.28 23.46
CA ASP A 14 -20.30 3.28 23.85
C ASP A 14 -21.62 3.13 23.08
N GLY A 15 -21.94 1.91 22.64
CA GLY A 15 -23.20 1.53 21.97
C GLY A 15 -23.38 2.08 20.54
N ASN A 16 -22.57 3.05 20.13
CA ASN A 16 -22.60 3.68 18.82
C ASN A 16 -21.37 3.27 18.01
N THR A 17 -21.30 2.03 17.51
CA THR A 17 -20.11 1.51 16.79
C THR A 17 -19.57 2.46 15.71
N ILE A 18 -18.52 3.22 16.03
CA ILE A 18 -17.79 4.03 15.05
C ILE A 18 -16.93 3.11 14.19
N TYR A 19 -16.38 2.07 14.82
CA TYR A 19 -15.49 1.14 14.19
C TYR A 19 -15.44 -0.23 14.90
N ARG A 20 -15.45 -1.32 14.13
CA ARG A 20 -15.25 -2.69 14.62
C ARG A 20 -14.43 -3.49 13.62
N ARG A 21 -13.35 -4.11 14.07
CA ARG A 21 -12.39 -4.86 13.23
C ARG A 21 -12.00 -6.18 13.89
N THR A 22 -11.90 -7.23 13.08
CA THR A 22 -11.20 -8.47 13.41
C THR A 22 -10.25 -8.81 12.26
N SER A 23 -8.95 -8.88 12.57
CA SER A 23 -7.91 -9.06 11.57
C SER A 23 -6.90 -10.13 11.97
N PRO A 24 -7.05 -11.38 11.54
CA PRO A 24 -5.99 -12.36 11.62
C PRO A 24 -4.88 -12.05 10.62
N GLY A 25 -3.64 -12.29 11.02
CA GLY A 25 -2.49 -12.07 10.16
C GLY A 25 -1.30 -12.98 10.47
N ILE A 26 -0.37 -12.99 9.54
CA ILE A 26 0.89 -13.72 9.63
C ILE A 26 2.00 -12.72 9.32
N ASN A 27 3.04 -12.72 10.14
CA ASN A 27 4.27 -11.99 9.88
C ASN A 27 5.45 -12.96 9.79
N VAL A 28 6.43 -12.59 9.00
CA VAL A 28 7.65 -13.35 8.76
C VAL A 28 8.84 -12.41 8.86
N LEU A 29 9.85 -12.84 9.63
CA LEU A 29 11.16 -12.22 9.72
C LEU A 29 12.22 -13.20 9.22
N GLY A 30 13.14 -12.70 8.39
CA GLY A 30 14.15 -13.53 7.75
C GLY A 30 15.53 -12.89 7.70
N ALA A 31 16.45 -13.60 7.04
CA ALA A 31 17.76 -13.05 6.74
C ALA A 31 17.64 -11.83 5.82
N LYS A 32 18.70 -11.01 5.75
CA LYS A 32 18.77 -9.84 4.87
C LYS A 32 17.65 -8.82 5.12
N ASN A 33 17.34 -8.59 6.39
CA ASN A 33 16.27 -7.70 6.82
C ASN A 33 14.91 -8.03 6.16
N LEU A 34 14.68 -9.30 5.84
CA LEU A 34 13.40 -9.73 5.29
C LEU A 34 12.31 -9.54 6.35
N VAL A 35 11.28 -8.79 5.99
CA VAL A 35 10.06 -8.64 6.76
C VAL A 35 8.89 -8.76 5.78
N ALA A 36 7.96 -9.66 6.04
CA ALA A 36 6.78 -9.82 5.20
C ALA A 36 5.57 -10.14 6.06
N GLY A 37 4.38 -9.81 5.57
CA GLY A 37 3.16 -10.15 6.25
C GLY A 37 1.94 -10.08 5.35
N LEU A 38 0.92 -10.81 5.78
CA LEU A 38 -0.40 -10.85 5.18
C LEU A 38 -1.42 -10.68 6.31
N VAL A 39 -2.41 -9.83 6.12
CA VAL A 39 -3.47 -9.57 7.09
C VAL A 39 -4.81 -9.62 6.39
N VAL A 40 -5.71 -10.49 6.85
CA VAL A 40 -7.07 -10.53 6.34
C VAL A 40 -7.93 -9.67 7.25
N HIS A 41 -8.66 -8.74 6.67
CA HIS A 41 -9.60 -7.86 7.33
C HIS A 41 -11.01 -8.37 7.06
N LEU A 42 -11.72 -8.81 8.11
CA LEU A 42 -13.03 -9.47 7.99
C LEU A 42 -14.13 -8.57 8.53
N SER A 43 -15.07 -8.21 7.64
CA SER A 43 -16.29 -7.47 7.97
C SER A 43 -16.03 -6.24 8.84
N GLU A 44 -15.08 -5.43 8.42
CA GLU A 44 -14.72 -4.22 9.15
C GLU A 44 -15.78 -3.15 8.98
N GLN A 45 -16.32 -2.72 10.09
CA GLN A 45 -17.46 -1.81 10.09
C GLN A 45 -16.94 -0.39 10.27
N TYR A 46 -17.37 0.51 9.39
CA TYR A 46 -17.08 1.94 9.46
C TYR A 46 -18.38 2.72 9.34
N ARG A 47 -18.57 3.70 10.23
CA ARG A 47 -19.69 4.63 10.11
C ARG A 47 -19.36 5.73 9.10
N VAL A 48 -20.18 5.85 8.06
CA VAL A 48 -20.13 6.94 7.07
C VAL A 48 -21.45 7.69 7.09
N GLY A 49 -21.43 8.89 7.66
CA GLY A 49 -22.66 9.65 7.93
C GLY A 49 -23.59 8.88 8.88
N LYS A 50 -24.77 8.50 8.39
CA LYS A 50 -25.76 7.72 9.15
C LYS A 50 -25.70 6.21 8.87
N ALA A 51 -24.92 5.77 7.88
CA ALA A 51 -24.83 4.37 7.49
C ALA A 51 -23.64 3.70 8.18
N LEU A 52 -23.80 2.43 8.55
CA LEU A 52 -22.71 1.54 8.91
C LEU A 52 -22.39 0.69 7.69
N LEU A 53 -21.16 0.80 7.18
CA LEU A 53 -20.68 0.10 6.01
C LEU A 53 -19.63 -0.92 6.43
N ASP A 54 -19.65 -2.08 5.77
CA ASP A 54 -18.69 -3.16 6.05
C ASP A 54 -17.75 -3.37 4.86
N GLU A 55 -16.46 -3.52 5.13
CA GLU A 55 -15.45 -3.90 4.13
C GLU A 55 -14.63 -5.11 4.58
N SER A 56 -14.34 -6.01 3.63
CA SER A 56 -13.43 -7.13 3.81
C SER A 56 -12.35 -7.09 2.73
N TYR A 57 -11.09 -7.17 3.15
CA TYR A 57 -9.96 -7.04 2.26
C TYR A 57 -8.71 -7.76 2.78
N LEU A 58 -7.75 -8.00 1.90
CA LEU A 58 -6.44 -8.54 2.22
C LEU A 58 -5.42 -7.41 2.13
N ASP A 59 -4.63 -7.22 3.19
CA ASP A 59 -3.45 -6.35 3.21
C ASP A 59 -2.19 -7.21 3.15
N TRP A 60 -1.16 -6.71 2.47
CA TRP A 60 0.15 -7.33 2.46
C TRP A 60 1.28 -6.32 2.42
N PHE A 61 2.40 -6.76 2.97
CA PHE A 61 3.66 -6.09 2.81
C PHE A 61 4.79 -7.12 2.70
N PHE A 62 5.84 -6.74 2.02
CA PHE A 62 7.07 -7.49 1.88
C PHE A 62 8.22 -6.49 1.75
N GLN A 63 9.33 -6.77 2.41
CA GLN A 63 10.56 -6.03 2.31
C GLN A 63 11.74 -6.97 2.44
N ILE A 64 12.81 -6.70 1.71
CA ILE A 64 14.10 -7.37 1.84
C ILE A 64 15.23 -6.43 1.40
N ASP A 65 16.43 -6.66 1.92
CA ASP A 65 17.67 -6.00 1.49
C ASP A 65 18.64 -7.03 0.85
N PRO A 66 18.40 -7.47 -0.40
CA PRO A 66 19.04 -8.67 -0.95
C PRO A 66 20.58 -8.64 -0.99
N SER A 67 21.17 -7.46 -1.17
CA SER A 67 22.62 -7.28 -1.27
C SER A 67 23.03 -5.82 -1.09
N ARG A 68 24.34 -5.53 -1.16
CA ARG A 68 24.85 -4.15 -1.19
C ARG A 68 24.47 -3.38 -2.48
N ARG A 69 24.18 -4.10 -3.57
CA ARG A 69 23.75 -3.53 -4.86
C ARG A 69 22.23 -3.37 -4.94
N PHE A 70 21.47 -4.23 -4.27
CA PHE A 70 20.02 -4.12 -4.10
C PHE A 70 19.75 -3.87 -2.63
N THR A 71 19.82 -2.61 -2.22
CA THR A 71 19.85 -2.27 -0.79
C THR A 71 18.48 -2.34 -0.14
N ARG A 72 17.41 -2.29 -0.93
CA ARG A 72 16.03 -2.40 -0.47
C ARG A 72 15.12 -2.75 -1.65
N VAL A 73 14.26 -3.74 -1.49
CA VAL A 73 13.12 -4.00 -2.37
C VAL A 73 11.92 -4.23 -1.48
N GLY A 74 10.82 -3.54 -1.75
CA GLY A 74 9.58 -3.67 -0.98
C GLY A 74 8.36 -3.66 -1.86
N PHE A 75 7.38 -4.47 -1.48
CA PHE A 75 6.06 -4.52 -2.08
C PHE A 75 5.02 -4.29 -0.98
N THR A 76 4.02 -3.50 -1.27
CA THR A 76 2.87 -3.31 -0.39
C THR A 76 1.60 -3.39 -1.21
N GLY A 77 0.48 -3.70 -0.59
CA GLY A 77 -0.78 -3.58 -1.27
C GLY A 77 -1.96 -3.99 -0.43
N PHE A 78 -3.12 -3.73 -1.00
CA PHE A 78 -4.37 -4.29 -0.54
C PHE A 78 -5.20 -4.75 -1.74
N ALA A 79 -6.11 -5.70 -1.51
CA ALA A 79 -7.15 -6.06 -2.46
C ALA A 79 -8.41 -6.53 -1.74
N GLY A 80 -9.56 -6.07 -2.21
CA GLY A 80 -10.86 -6.45 -1.65
C GLY A 80 -11.83 -5.28 -1.68
N GLN A 81 -12.74 -5.25 -0.72
CA GLN A 81 -13.70 -4.17 -0.59
C GLN A 81 -13.02 -2.88 -0.12
N ARG A 82 -13.55 -1.75 -0.56
CA ARG A 82 -13.09 -0.44 -0.14
C ARG A 82 -14.22 0.56 -0.10
N ILE A 83 -14.31 1.33 0.97
CA ILE A 83 -15.33 2.37 1.11
C ILE A 83 -15.00 3.59 0.22
N ASP A 84 -15.95 3.96 -0.64
CA ASP A 84 -16.02 5.26 -1.30
C ASP A 84 -16.70 6.25 -0.34
N PHE A 85 -15.87 6.94 0.46
CA PHE A 85 -16.35 7.89 1.46
C PHE A 85 -17.10 9.08 0.87
N ALA A 86 -16.81 9.47 -0.37
CA ALA A 86 -17.49 10.60 -1.02
C ALA A 86 -18.97 10.29 -1.27
N ASN A 87 -19.28 9.04 -1.61
CA ASN A 87 -20.63 8.60 -1.95
C ASN A 87 -21.28 7.67 -0.90
N GLY A 88 -20.58 7.39 0.20
CA GLY A 88 -21.09 6.55 1.29
C GLY A 88 -21.46 5.14 0.85
N ARG A 89 -20.64 4.52 0.00
CA ARG A 89 -20.88 3.17 -0.56
C ARG A 89 -19.63 2.32 -0.54
N VAL A 90 -19.80 1.00 -0.62
CA VAL A 90 -18.70 0.04 -0.70
C VAL A 90 -18.45 -0.33 -2.16
N GLY A 91 -17.19 -0.21 -2.59
CA GLY A 91 -16.68 -0.71 -3.85
C GLY A 91 -15.72 -1.89 -3.65
N ASN A 92 -15.09 -2.33 -4.74
CA ASN A 92 -13.98 -3.28 -4.74
C ASN A 92 -12.76 -2.63 -5.38
N GLY A 93 -11.61 -2.74 -4.76
CA GLY A 93 -10.40 -2.08 -5.23
C GLY A 93 -9.15 -2.89 -4.96
N ALA A 94 -8.05 -2.34 -5.45
CA ALA A 94 -6.73 -2.81 -5.09
C ALA A 94 -5.73 -1.67 -5.19
N THR A 95 -4.75 -1.68 -4.30
CA THR A 95 -3.56 -0.84 -4.38
C THR A 95 -2.32 -1.71 -4.43
N LEU A 96 -1.39 -1.35 -5.29
CA LEU A 96 -0.08 -2.00 -5.43
C LEU A 96 1.00 -0.93 -5.31
N GLY A 97 1.89 -1.12 -4.33
CA GLY A 97 3.08 -0.31 -4.12
C GLY A 97 4.34 -1.13 -4.37
N LEU A 98 5.31 -0.54 -5.07
CA LEU A 98 6.67 -1.03 -5.22
C LEU A 98 7.64 0.06 -4.78
N THR A 99 8.58 -0.33 -3.92
CA THR A 99 9.76 0.48 -3.59
C THR A 99 11.02 -0.29 -3.89
N SER A 100 12.02 0.36 -4.47
CA SER A 100 13.31 -0.26 -4.74
C SER A 100 14.42 0.76 -4.65
N THR A 101 15.53 0.38 -4.01
CA THR A 101 16.79 1.13 -4.03
C THR A 101 17.89 0.21 -4.55
N VAL A 102 18.49 0.63 -5.65
CA VAL A 102 19.58 -0.09 -6.33
C VAL A 102 20.80 0.81 -6.40
N ARG A 103 21.98 0.25 -6.13
CA ARG A 103 23.28 0.92 -6.21
C ARG A 103 24.20 0.17 -7.17
N PRO A 104 24.01 0.29 -8.49
CA PRO A 104 24.78 -0.50 -9.47
C PRO A 104 26.30 -0.32 -9.31
N ILE A 105 26.72 0.90 -8.98
CA ILE A 105 28.08 1.27 -8.60
C ILE A 105 28.03 2.17 -7.36
N ASP A 106 29.16 2.34 -6.67
CA ASP A 106 29.18 3.01 -5.35
C ASP A 106 28.81 4.49 -5.42
N LYS A 107 28.97 5.11 -6.60
CA LYS A 107 28.62 6.51 -6.86
C LYS A 107 27.18 6.72 -7.33
N LEU A 108 26.44 5.66 -7.69
CA LEU A 108 25.10 5.78 -8.28
C LEU A 108 24.07 5.10 -7.40
N THR A 109 23.05 5.84 -6.99
CA THR A 109 21.84 5.31 -6.35
C THR A 109 20.63 5.57 -7.23
N LEU A 110 19.86 4.52 -7.49
CA LEU A 110 18.60 4.55 -8.21
C LEU A 110 17.50 4.18 -7.22
N ASP A 111 16.50 5.05 -7.08
CA ASP A 111 15.32 4.82 -6.26
C ASP A 111 14.09 4.78 -7.15
N ALA A 112 13.21 3.80 -6.95
CA ALA A 112 11.90 3.69 -7.57
C ALA A 112 10.82 3.65 -6.48
N ASN A 113 9.77 4.44 -6.67
CA ASN A 113 8.55 4.41 -5.87
C ASN A 113 7.37 4.43 -6.85
N LEU A 114 6.70 3.30 -7.01
CA LEU A 114 5.60 3.13 -7.94
C LEU A 114 4.37 2.73 -7.13
N ASN A 115 3.27 3.46 -7.32
CA ASN A 115 2.00 3.16 -6.68
C ASN A 115 0.89 3.19 -7.74
N ARG A 116 0.06 2.16 -7.75
CA ARG A 116 -1.13 2.09 -8.60
C ARG A 116 -2.33 1.64 -7.80
N GLU A 117 -3.41 2.36 -7.95
CA GLU A 117 -4.66 2.14 -7.22
C GLU A 117 -5.82 2.08 -8.20
N ARG A 118 -6.80 1.23 -7.88
CA ARG A 118 -8.07 1.17 -8.59
C ARG A 118 -9.23 1.01 -7.61
N LEU A 119 -10.37 1.60 -7.98
CA LEU A 119 -11.63 1.40 -7.30
C LEU A 119 -12.74 1.15 -8.32
N ASP A 120 -13.42 0.03 -8.17
CA ASP A 120 -14.60 -0.40 -8.91
C ASP A 120 -15.83 -0.25 -8.00
N VAL A 121 -16.92 0.31 -8.51
CA VAL A 121 -18.21 0.44 -7.82
C VAL A 121 -19.31 -0.22 -8.67
N HIS A 122 -20.55 -0.24 -8.17
CA HIS A 122 -21.67 -0.66 -9.02
C HIS A 122 -21.76 0.25 -10.25
N GLY A 123 -21.75 -0.34 -11.46
CA GLY A 123 -21.68 0.40 -12.72
C GLY A 123 -20.28 0.50 -13.36
N GLY A 124 -19.22 0.05 -12.68
CA GLY A 124 -17.89 -0.15 -13.27
C GLY A 124 -16.74 0.53 -12.52
N ARG A 125 -15.63 0.76 -13.24
CA ARG A 125 -14.41 1.40 -12.72
C ARG A 125 -14.69 2.86 -12.37
N LEU A 126 -14.63 3.20 -11.08
CA LEU A 126 -14.73 4.59 -10.61
C LEU A 126 -13.48 5.38 -10.99
N TYR A 127 -12.31 4.87 -10.62
CA TYR A 127 -11.03 5.44 -11.03
C TYR A 127 -9.88 4.45 -11.04
N THR A 128 -8.84 4.79 -11.80
CA THR A 128 -7.49 4.24 -11.69
C THR A 128 -6.52 5.40 -11.49
N ALA A 129 -5.71 5.35 -10.43
CA ALA A 129 -4.71 6.36 -10.13
C ALA A 129 -3.33 5.73 -10.11
N SER A 130 -2.33 6.42 -10.67
CA SER A 130 -0.93 6.00 -10.62
C SER A 130 -0.04 7.17 -10.20
N VAL A 131 0.90 6.91 -9.31
CA VAL A 131 1.98 7.81 -8.94
C VAL A 131 3.28 7.04 -9.06
N GLU A 132 4.15 7.49 -9.94
CA GLU A 132 5.41 6.84 -10.25
C GLU A 132 6.53 7.86 -10.11
N ARG A 133 7.50 7.58 -9.25
CA ARG A 133 8.66 8.44 -9.04
C ARG A 133 9.93 7.63 -9.17
N LEU A 134 10.79 8.06 -10.08
CA LEU A 134 12.13 7.53 -10.26
C LEU A 134 13.14 8.62 -9.91
N LYS A 135 14.17 8.27 -9.14
CA LYS A 135 15.23 9.18 -8.75
C LYS A 135 16.57 8.54 -8.98
N ALA A 136 17.46 9.25 -9.68
CA ALA A 136 18.85 8.88 -9.81
C ALA A 136 19.71 9.91 -9.06
N THR A 137 20.62 9.45 -8.23
CA THR A 137 21.61 10.29 -7.55
C THR A 137 23.00 9.77 -7.89
N TYR A 138 23.81 10.62 -8.53
CA TYR A 138 25.22 10.34 -8.84
C TYR A 138 26.13 11.24 -8.00
N SER A 139 27.00 10.65 -7.18
CA SER A 139 27.97 11.37 -6.36
C SER A 139 29.32 11.44 -7.09
N PHE A 140 29.74 12.64 -7.49
CA PHE A 140 31.05 12.86 -8.10
C PHE A 140 32.17 12.76 -7.05
N SER A 141 31.93 13.35 -5.88
CA SER A 141 32.83 13.37 -4.73
C SER A 141 32.03 13.44 -3.41
N ALA A 142 32.72 13.48 -2.27
CA ALA A 142 32.07 13.66 -0.97
C ALA A 142 31.33 15.00 -0.81
N LYS A 143 31.61 15.99 -1.68
CA LYS A 143 31.05 17.35 -1.62
C LYS A 143 30.18 17.72 -2.82
N SER A 144 30.08 16.87 -3.84
CA SER A 144 29.36 17.17 -5.08
C SER A 144 28.56 15.96 -5.58
N LEU A 145 27.30 16.21 -5.91
CA LEU A 145 26.36 15.22 -6.44
C LEU A 145 25.42 15.85 -7.48
N LEU A 146 24.91 15.02 -8.38
CA LEU A 146 23.79 15.33 -9.27
C LEU A 146 22.59 14.47 -8.86
N ARG A 147 21.41 15.06 -8.81
CA ARG A 147 20.15 14.36 -8.57
C ARG A 147 19.17 14.67 -9.68
N ILE A 148 18.61 13.62 -10.27
CA ILE A 148 17.56 13.70 -11.29
C ILE A 148 16.34 12.99 -10.71
N ILE A 149 15.16 13.64 -10.79
CA ILE A 149 13.89 13.11 -10.31
C ILE A 149 12.88 13.21 -11.45
N GLY A 150 12.35 12.07 -11.88
CA GLY A 150 11.19 11.99 -12.76
C GLY A 150 9.96 11.59 -11.94
N GLN A 151 8.85 12.30 -12.12
CA GLN A 151 7.58 11.96 -11.50
C GLN A 151 6.47 11.98 -12.53
N TYR A 152 5.69 10.90 -12.56
CA TYR A 152 4.48 10.76 -13.34
C TYR A 152 3.29 10.57 -12.39
N VAL A 153 2.23 11.35 -12.60
CA VAL A 153 0.98 11.26 -11.84
C VAL A 153 -0.15 11.22 -12.84
N SER A 154 -1.03 10.22 -12.72
CA SER A 154 -2.23 10.12 -13.55
C SER A 154 -3.41 9.67 -12.73
N THR A 155 -4.59 10.15 -13.11
CA THR A 155 -5.86 9.70 -12.56
C THR A 155 -6.86 9.69 -13.68
N ASP A 156 -7.29 8.50 -14.05
CA ASP A 156 -8.40 8.28 -14.96
C ASP A 156 -9.63 7.95 -14.10
N ARG A 157 -10.68 8.75 -14.22
CA ARG A 157 -11.89 8.64 -13.41
C ARG A 157 -13.11 8.71 -14.33
N ASN A 158 -14.15 7.97 -14.00
CA ASN A 158 -15.43 8.04 -14.69
C ASN A 158 -16.38 8.99 -13.95
N PRO A 159 -16.61 10.23 -14.46
CA PRO A 159 -17.41 11.22 -13.76
C PRO A 159 -18.89 10.81 -13.61
N ALA A 160 -19.40 9.93 -14.48
CA ALA A 160 -20.79 9.47 -14.43
C ALA A 160 -21.10 8.53 -13.26
N LEU A 161 -20.07 8.06 -12.55
CA LEU A 161 -20.20 7.18 -11.39
C LEU A 161 -20.11 7.93 -10.05
N TYR A 162 -19.92 9.25 -10.06
CA TYR A 162 -19.93 10.12 -8.88
C TYR A 162 -21.31 10.71 -8.61
#